data_AF-A0AA43J6A8-F1
#
_entry.id   AF-A0AA43J6A8-F1
#
_cell.length_a   1.000
_cell.length_b   1.000
_cell.length_c   1.000
_cell.angle_alpha   90.00
_cell.angle_beta   90.00
_cell.angle_gamma   90.00
#
_symmetry.space_group_name_H-M   'P 1'
#
loop_
_entity.id
_entity.type
_entity.pdbx_description
1 polymer ?
#
loop_
_entity_poly.entity_id
_entity_poly.type
_entity_poly.pdbx_seq_one_letter_code
_entity_poly.pdbx_strand_id
1 'polypeptide(L)'
;MPYLEQETARLQTALQALGTQQTALTTQLTTQQQAVTAAQVQRSNAQNGVAQAQARIPPLQAAAAAAEAQVAEAQQDLLDASEPQEGIPPVTWRARLAALRKKLALAQTAAIAANAKVTEAQQGVAQAQAQVRAADVQVSAATAAVQSTQAAIAALQPRRQDLQTKLTEIERMNAEITRDPLARETLQQVAAGLSARTATLEDTLLTTRFELEDAETLLASGITRRNELTILLADLAREIPEAEAQEAAAQQALAAAEAEVSTHLQDGP
;
A
#
# COMPACT_ATOMS: atom_id res chain seq x y z
N MET A 1 36.51 14.66 -45.34
CA MET A 1 35.34 15.45 -45.82
C MET A 1 34.64 15.98 -44.59
N PRO A 2 34.61 17.31 -44.36
CA PRO A 2 34.23 17.89 -43.05
C PRO A 2 32.87 17.42 -42.53
N TYR A 3 31.89 17.25 -43.42
CA TYR A 3 30.54 16.79 -43.09
C TYR A 3 30.50 15.35 -42.54
N LEU A 4 31.21 14.41 -43.19
CA LEU A 4 31.21 13.01 -42.77
C LEU A 4 31.96 12.81 -41.45
N GLU A 5 33.00 13.60 -41.21
CA GLU A 5 33.72 13.62 -39.93
C GLU A 5 32.84 14.14 -38.79
N GLN A 6 32.09 15.22 -39.04
CA GLN A 6 31.14 15.78 -38.08
C GLN A 6 30.00 14.79 -37.76
N GLU A 7 29.41 14.17 -38.78
CA GLU A 7 28.33 13.20 -38.60
C GLU A 7 28.82 11.93 -37.87
N THR A 8 30.03 11.46 -38.17
CA THR A 8 30.66 10.35 -37.42
C THR A 8 30.80 10.70 -35.94
N ALA A 9 31.32 11.89 -35.62
CA ALA A 9 31.46 12.33 -34.23
C ALA A 9 30.10 12.44 -33.51
N ARG A 10 29.07 12.93 -34.22
CA ARG A 10 27.71 13.01 -33.70
C ARG A 10 27.14 11.62 -33.37
N LEU A 11 27.25 10.66 -34.29
CA LEU A 11 26.75 9.29 -34.09
C LEU A 11 27.52 8.56 -32.98
N GLN A 12 28.84 8.74 -32.88
CA GLN A 12 29.65 8.21 -31.78
C GLN A 12 29.21 8.77 -30.43
N THR A 13 28.94 10.08 -30.37
CA THR A 13 28.42 10.74 -29.17
C THR A 13 27.04 10.18 -28.79
N ALA A 14 26.14 9.97 -29.76
CA ALA A 14 24.83 9.37 -29.53
C ALA A 14 24.92 7.92 -29.00
N LEU A 15 25.86 7.12 -29.52
CA LEU A 15 26.14 5.77 -29.04
C LEU A 15 26.68 5.76 -27.61
N GLN A 16 27.58 6.69 -27.27
CA GLN A 16 28.07 6.86 -25.90
C GLN A 16 26.94 7.25 -24.95
N ALA A 17 26.09 8.19 -25.35
CA ALA A 17 24.92 8.61 -24.57
C ALA A 17 23.95 7.45 -24.31
N LEU A 18 23.66 6.61 -25.31
CA LEU A 18 22.88 5.38 -25.13
C LEU A 18 23.54 4.40 -24.15
N GLY A 19 24.87 4.26 -24.21
CA GLY A 19 25.63 3.47 -23.25
C GLY A 19 25.43 3.96 -21.81
N THR A 20 25.54 5.28 -21.59
CA THR A 20 25.31 5.87 -20.26
C THR A 20 23.87 5.67 -19.77
N GLN A 21 22.88 5.82 -20.68
CA GLN A 21 21.47 5.58 -20.35
C GLN A 21 21.23 4.12 -19.96
N GLN A 22 21.81 3.17 -20.69
CA GLN A 22 21.71 1.75 -20.37
C GLN A 22 22.32 1.44 -19.00
N THR A 23 23.48 2.01 -18.67
CA THR A 23 24.09 1.85 -17.34
C THR A 23 23.17 2.39 -16.24
N ALA A 24 22.62 3.59 -16.40
CA ALA A 24 21.71 4.20 -15.43
C ALA A 24 20.45 3.35 -15.20
N LEU A 25 19.79 2.91 -16.27
CA LEU A 25 18.61 2.02 -16.18
C LEU A 25 18.94 0.67 -15.56
N THR A 26 20.14 0.12 -15.83
CA THR A 26 20.57 -1.15 -15.23
C THR A 26 20.79 -1.00 -13.72
N THR A 27 21.42 0.09 -13.28
CA THR A 27 21.56 0.42 -11.85
C THR A 27 20.20 0.58 -11.19
N GLN A 28 19.28 1.32 -11.82
CA GLN A 28 17.91 1.50 -11.33
C GLN A 28 17.17 0.16 -11.23
N LEU A 29 17.33 -0.72 -12.22
CA LEU A 29 16.72 -2.06 -12.22
C LEU A 29 17.21 -2.90 -11.04
N THR A 30 18.51 -2.85 -10.72
CA THR A 30 19.05 -3.55 -9.53
C THR A 30 18.43 -3.02 -8.24
N THR A 31 18.31 -1.70 -8.08
CA THR A 31 17.65 -1.11 -6.91
C THR A 31 16.17 -1.51 -6.82
N GLN A 32 15.46 -1.51 -7.94
CA GLN A 32 14.05 -1.93 -7.98
C GLN A 32 13.88 -3.42 -7.66
N GLN A 33 14.79 -4.29 -8.10
CA GLN A 33 14.78 -5.71 -7.74
C GLN A 33 14.96 -5.92 -6.23
N GLN A 34 15.86 -5.16 -5.59
CA GLN A 34 16.00 -5.16 -4.13
C GLN A 34 14.71 -4.69 -3.43
N ALA A 35 14.05 -3.66 -3.97
CA ALA A 35 12.78 -3.17 -3.45
C ALA A 35 11.66 -4.23 -3.56
N VAL A 36 11.62 -5.03 -4.63
CA VAL A 36 10.69 -6.16 -4.75
C VAL A 36 10.95 -7.20 -3.66
N THR A 37 12.21 -7.57 -3.41
CA THR A 37 12.56 -8.50 -2.32
C THR A 37 12.13 -7.95 -0.96
N ALA A 38 12.38 -6.67 -0.68
CA ALA A 38 11.97 -6.04 0.57
C ALA A 38 10.43 -6.04 0.74
N ALA A 39 9.69 -5.70 -0.32
CA ALA A 39 8.22 -5.73 -0.29
C ALA A 39 7.68 -7.14 -0.08
N GLN A 40 8.30 -8.17 -0.67
CA GLN A 40 7.92 -9.57 -0.45
C GLN A 40 8.16 -10.03 1.00
N VAL A 41 9.27 -9.61 1.62
CA VAL A 41 9.53 -9.85 3.04
C VAL A 41 8.46 -9.17 3.91
N GLN A 42 8.13 -7.92 3.60
CA GLN A 42 7.08 -7.18 4.33
C GLN A 42 5.72 -7.87 4.22
N ARG A 43 5.36 -8.37 3.03
CA ARG A 43 4.14 -9.17 2.84
C ARG A 43 4.14 -10.43 3.71
N SER A 44 5.24 -11.19 3.72
CA SER A 44 5.38 -12.40 4.54
C SER A 44 5.22 -12.08 6.03
N ASN A 45 5.85 -11.01 6.51
CA ASN A 45 5.73 -10.55 7.89
C ASN A 45 4.29 -10.15 8.24
N ALA A 46 3.59 -9.44 7.35
CA ALA A 46 2.20 -9.07 7.54
C ALA A 46 1.27 -10.30 7.61
N GLN A 47 1.50 -11.30 6.75
CA GLN A 47 0.76 -12.57 6.78
C GLN A 47 0.97 -13.33 8.10
N ASN A 48 2.21 -13.36 8.60
CA ASN A 48 2.51 -13.92 9.92
C ASN A 48 1.81 -13.14 11.03
N GLY A 49 1.73 -11.81 10.92
CA GLY A 49 0.98 -10.97 11.84
C GLY A 49 -0.51 -11.32 11.90
N VAL A 50 -1.14 -11.57 10.75
CA VAL A 50 -2.54 -12.04 10.69
C VAL A 50 -2.70 -13.37 11.39
N ALA A 51 -1.83 -14.35 11.11
CA ALA A 51 -1.89 -15.66 11.75
C ALA A 51 -1.75 -15.57 13.28
N GLN A 52 -0.83 -14.73 13.76
CA GLN A 52 -0.64 -14.48 15.19
C GLN A 52 -1.85 -13.79 15.84
N ALA A 53 -2.44 -12.79 15.17
CA ALA A 53 -3.62 -12.10 15.66
C ALA A 53 -4.83 -13.05 15.73
N GLN A 54 -5.04 -13.87 14.69
CA GLN A 54 -6.10 -14.87 14.65
C GLN A 54 -5.93 -15.94 15.73
N ALA A 55 -4.70 -16.39 15.99
CA ALA A 55 -4.42 -17.39 17.02
C ALA A 55 -4.76 -16.93 18.44
N ARG A 56 -4.85 -15.62 18.71
CA ARG A 56 -5.23 -15.07 20.01
C ARG A 56 -6.74 -15.10 20.27
N ILE A 57 -7.57 -15.21 19.24
CA ILE A 57 -9.04 -15.14 19.39
C ILE A 57 -9.61 -16.32 20.18
N PRO A 58 -9.32 -17.60 19.84
CA PRO A 58 -9.92 -18.74 20.54
C PRO A 58 -9.75 -18.75 22.06
N PRO A 59 -8.55 -18.52 22.64
CA PRO A 59 -8.40 -18.49 24.09
C PRO A 59 -9.14 -17.31 24.75
N LEU A 60 -9.26 -16.17 24.08
CA LEU A 60 -10.03 -15.03 24.59
C LEU A 60 -11.53 -15.30 24.56
N GLN A 61 -12.03 -15.94 23.51
CA GLN A 61 -13.43 -16.37 23.43
C GLN A 61 -13.77 -17.40 24.51
N ALA A 62 -12.88 -18.36 24.78
CA ALA A 62 -13.05 -19.32 25.87
C ALA A 62 -13.09 -18.61 27.24
N ALA A 63 -12.23 -17.61 27.45
CA ALA A 63 -12.24 -16.82 28.68
C ALA A 63 -13.51 -15.98 28.85
N ALA A 64 -14.02 -15.39 27.76
CA ALA A 64 -15.29 -14.66 27.78
C ALA A 64 -16.47 -15.57 28.11
N ALA A 65 -16.57 -16.74 27.45
CA ALA A 65 -17.60 -17.73 27.75
C ALA A 65 -17.54 -18.24 29.20
N ALA A 66 -16.34 -18.43 29.75
CA ALA A 66 -16.17 -18.82 31.15
C ALA A 66 -16.62 -17.70 32.11
N ALA A 67 -16.36 -16.43 31.79
CA ALA A 67 -16.82 -15.31 32.60
C ALA A 67 -18.36 -15.15 32.54
N GLU A 68 -18.97 -15.38 31.39
CA GLU A 68 -20.43 -15.40 31.24
C GLU A 68 -21.07 -16.55 32.03
N ALA A 69 -20.45 -17.74 32.04
CA ALA A 69 -20.91 -18.84 32.87
C ALA A 69 -20.88 -18.50 34.37
N GLN A 70 -19.87 -17.76 34.84
CA GLN A 70 -19.81 -17.27 36.22
C GLN A 70 -20.91 -16.25 36.55
N VAL A 71 -21.32 -15.43 35.58
CA VAL A 71 -22.49 -14.55 35.75
C VAL A 71 -23.75 -15.37 35.93
N ALA A 72 -23.96 -16.38 35.08
CA ALA A 72 -25.13 -17.26 35.17
C ALA A 72 -25.17 -18.02 36.50
N GLU A 73 -24.03 -18.55 36.96
CA GLU A 73 -23.91 -19.20 38.28
C GLU A 73 -24.23 -18.23 39.42
N ALA A 74 -23.69 -17.02 39.40
CA ALA A 74 -23.95 -16.01 40.43
C ALA A 74 -25.41 -15.52 40.43
N GLN A 75 -26.08 -15.50 39.28
CA GLN A 75 -27.51 -15.22 39.18
C GLN A 75 -28.34 -16.36 39.79
N GLN A 76 -27.96 -17.60 39.51
CA GLN A 76 -28.62 -18.77 40.08
C GLN A 76 -28.46 -18.80 41.61
N ASP A 77 -27.25 -18.58 42.13
CA ASP A 77 -27.00 -18.47 43.58
C ASP A 77 -27.90 -17.42 44.25
N LEU A 78 -28.16 -16.30 43.56
CA LEU A 78 -28.99 -15.22 44.06
C LEU A 78 -30.48 -15.60 44.07
N LEU A 79 -30.95 -16.31 43.03
CA LEU A 79 -32.31 -16.84 42.95
C LEU A 79 -32.54 -17.89 44.03
N ASP A 80 -31.60 -18.81 44.23
CA ASP A 80 -31.69 -19.87 45.23
C ASP A 80 -31.65 -19.32 46.66
N ALA A 81 -31.04 -18.15 46.88
CA ALA A 81 -30.98 -17.47 48.17
C ALA A 81 -32.09 -16.41 48.38
N SER A 82 -33.04 -16.30 47.45
CA SER A 82 -34.10 -15.28 47.49
C SER A 82 -35.12 -15.49 48.60
N GLU A 83 -35.25 -16.71 49.11
CA GLU A 83 -36.11 -17.04 50.26
C GLU A 83 -35.30 -17.21 51.56
N PRO A 84 -35.82 -16.74 52.71
CA PRO A 84 -35.20 -16.96 54.00
C PRO A 84 -35.33 -18.44 54.41
N GLN A 85 -34.19 -19.12 54.60
CA GLN A 85 -34.17 -20.51 55.03
C GLN A 85 -34.60 -20.65 56.50
N GLU A 86 -35.33 -21.74 56.81
CA GLU A 86 -35.77 -22.04 58.18
C GLU A 86 -34.58 -22.08 59.16
N GLY A 87 -34.73 -21.40 60.29
CA GLY A 87 -33.71 -21.34 61.34
C GLY A 87 -32.60 -20.31 61.14
N ILE A 88 -32.54 -19.58 60.01
CA ILE A 88 -31.55 -18.49 59.81
C ILE A 88 -32.13 -17.14 60.27
N PRO A 89 -31.43 -16.39 61.16
CA PRO A 89 -31.85 -15.05 61.53
C PRO A 89 -31.92 -14.09 60.33
N PRO A 90 -32.94 -13.21 60.24
CA PRO A 90 -33.12 -12.30 59.10
C PRO A 90 -31.90 -11.43 58.76
N VAL A 91 -31.12 -11.02 59.78
CA VAL A 91 -29.91 -10.21 59.60
C VAL A 91 -28.82 -11.00 58.86
N THR A 92 -28.63 -12.27 59.21
CA THR A 92 -27.65 -13.16 58.58
C THR A 92 -28.03 -13.47 57.14
N TRP A 93 -29.32 -13.69 56.86
CA TRP A 93 -29.84 -13.87 55.51
C TRP A 93 -29.63 -12.63 54.62
N ARG A 94 -29.94 -11.43 55.13
CA ARG A 94 -29.69 -10.16 54.40
C ARG A 94 -28.20 -9.96 54.09
N ALA A 95 -27.31 -10.30 55.01
CA ALA A 95 -25.86 -10.22 54.80
C ALA A 95 -25.40 -11.17 53.67
N ARG A 96 -25.94 -12.40 53.63
CA ARG A 96 -25.68 -13.36 52.54
C ARG A 96 -26.17 -12.83 51.19
N LEU A 97 -27.39 -12.30 51.12
CA LEU A 97 -27.93 -11.69 49.90
C LEU A 97 -27.08 -10.52 49.40
N ALA A 98 -26.62 -9.65 50.30
CA ALA A 98 -25.74 -8.54 49.94
C ALA A 98 -24.40 -9.04 49.38
N ALA A 99 -23.82 -10.10 49.96
CA ALA A 99 -22.60 -10.72 49.46
C ALA A 99 -22.80 -11.36 48.07
N LEU A 100 -23.93 -12.02 47.83
CA LEU A 100 -24.27 -12.61 46.53
C LEU A 100 -24.50 -11.55 45.45
N ARG A 101 -25.20 -10.45 45.78
CA ARG A 101 -25.34 -9.29 44.88
C ARG A 101 -23.98 -8.70 44.50
N LYS A 102 -23.07 -8.61 45.47
CA LYS A 102 -21.69 -8.17 45.22
C LYS A 102 -20.93 -9.14 44.32
N LYS A 103 -21.07 -10.46 44.54
CA LYS A 103 -20.48 -11.51 43.68
C LYS A 103 -20.98 -11.39 42.24
N LEU A 104 -22.28 -11.20 42.06
CA LEU A 104 -22.89 -11.00 40.74
C LEU A 104 -22.34 -9.75 40.03
N ALA A 105 -22.26 -8.61 40.71
CA ALA A 105 -21.73 -7.38 40.13
C ALA A 105 -20.26 -7.53 39.68
N LEU A 106 -19.43 -8.24 40.48
CA LEU A 106 -18.04 -8.54 40.12
C LEU A 106 -17.95 -9.47 38.91
N ALA A 107 -18.79 -10.52 38.85
CA ALA A 107 -18.84 -11.44 37.72
C ALA A 107 -19.26 -10.73 36.43
N GLN A 108 -20.27 -9.86 36.49
CA GLN A 108 -20.72 -9.05 35.35
C GLN A 108 -19.62 -8.14 34.83
N THR A 109 -18.90 -7.47 35.74
CA THR A 109 -17.76 -6.62 35.37
C THR A 109 -16.66 -7.42 34.69
N ALA A 110 -16.36 -8.62 35.20
CA ALA A 110 -15.37 -9.51 34.60
C ALA A 110 -15.79 -10.01 33.20
N ALA A 111 -17.07 -10.35 33.00
CA ALA A 111 -17.61 -10.76 31.71
C ALA A 111 -17.55 -9.63 30.66
N ILE A 112 -17.91 -8.40 31.05
CA ILE A 112 -17.79 -7.22 30.18
C ILE A 112 -16.32 -7.03 29.77
N ALA A 113 -15.39 -7.08 30.73
CA ALA A 113 -13.96 -6.92 30.45
C ALA A 113 -13.40 -8.03 29.55
N ALA A 114 -13.88 -9.27 29.70
CA ALA A 114 -13.46 -10.39 28.85
C ALA A 114 -13.99 -10.24 27.42
N ASN A 115 -15.25 -9.82 27.25
CA ASN A 115 -15.84 -9.53 25.94
C ASN A 115 -15.14 -8.36 25.24
N ALA A 116 -14.80 -7.30 25.97
CA ALA A 116 -14.02 -6.19 25.42
C ALA A 116 -12.68 -6.66 24.81
N LYS A 117 -11.96 -7.56 25.50
CA LYS A 117 -10.71 -8.15 24.98
C LYS A 117 -10.91 -8.97 23.71
N VAL A 118 -12.04 -9.67 23.58
CA VAL A 118 -12.39 -10.39 22.34
C VAL A 118 -12.60 -9.40 21.19
N THR A 119 -13.33 -8.32 21.42
CA THR A 119 -13.55 -7.25 20.43
C THR A 119 -12.23 -6.59 20.01
N GLU A 120 -11.37 -6.24 20.96
CA GLU A 120 -10.04 -5.67 20.68
C GLU A 120 -9.18 -6.64 19.82
N ALA A 121 -9.21 -7.93 20.12
CA ALA A 121 -8.48 -8.93 19.34
C ALA A 121 -9.02 -9.06 17.91
N GLN A 122 -10.35 -8.99 17.72
CA GLN A 122 -10.96 -8.98 16.39
C GLN A 122 -10.59 -7.73 15.58
N GLN A 123 -10.57 -6.56 16.21
CA GLN A 123 -10.07 -5.33 15.59
C GLN A 123 -8.59 -5.46 15.19
N GLY A 124 -7.77 -6.07 16.04
CA GLY A 124 -6.37 -6.39 15.73
C GLY A 124 -6.20 -7.28 14.50
N VAL A 125 -7.10 -8.25 14.28
CA VAL A 125 -7.12 -9.05 13.04
C VAL A 125 -7.46 -8.19 11.82
N ALA A 126 -8.45 -7.30 11.92
CA ALA A 126 -8.81 -6.41 10.82
C ALA A 126 -7.65 -5.47 10.44
N GLN A 127 -6.95 -4.92 11.43
CA GLN A 127 -5.75 -4.10 11.22
C GLN A 127 -4.62 -4.90 10.55
N ALA A 128 -4.34 -6.12 11.02
CA ALA A 128 -3.34 -6.99 10.42
C ALA A 128 -3.68 -7.34 8.95
N GLN A 129 -4.96 -7.56 8.64
CA GLN A 129 -5.42 -7.79 7.26
C GLN A 129 -5.25 -6.55 6.38
N ALA A 130 -5.49 -5.35 6.92
CA ALA A 130 -5.23 -4.10 6.20
C ALA A 130 -3.73 -3.94 5.85
N GLN A 131 -2.84 -4.31 6.78
CA GLN A 131 -1.40 -4.32 6.53
C GLN A 131 -0.99 -5.30 5.41
N VAL A 132 -1.62 -6.48 5.34
CA VAL A 132 -1.39 -7.42 4.22
C VAL A 132 -1.79 -6.79 2.88
N ARG A 133 -2.97 -6.18 2.80
CA ARG A 133 -3.43 -5.50 1.57
C ARG A 133 -2.47 -4.39 1.15
N ALA A 134 -1.99 -3.59 2.10
CA ALA A 134 -1.00 -2.54 1.82
C ALA A 134 0.32 -3.13 1.29
N ALA A 135 0.80 -4.23 1.88
CA ALA A 135 2.00 -4.92 1.41
C ALA A 135 1.82 -5.53 0.00
N ASP A 136 0.64 -6.07 -0.33
CA ASP A 136 0.33 -6.57 -1.67
C ASP A 136 0.37 -5.47 -2.73
N VAL A 137 -0.19 -4.29 -2.42
CA VAL A 137 -0.11 -3.11 -3.29
C VAL A 137 1.35 -2.70 -3.53
N GLN A 138 2.18 -2.71 -2.48
CA GLN A 138 3.61 -2.40 -2.61
C GLN A 138 4.35 -3.40 -3.50
N VAL A 139 4.09 -4.70 -3.35
CA VAL A 139 4.68 -5.75 -4.21
C VAL A 139 4.26 -5.55 -5.67
N SER A 140 2.98 -5.25 -5.92
CA SER A 140 2.48 -4.97 -7.27
C SER A 140 3.17 -3.76 -7.89
N ALA A 141 3.25 -2.64 -7.17
CA ALA A 141 3.91 -1.42 -7.64
C ALA A 141 5.41 -1.63 -7.92
N ALA A 142 6.12 -2.32 -7.03
CA ALA A 142 7.54 -2.63 -7.21
C ALA A 142 7.76 -3.53 -8.44
N THR A 143 6.90 -4.53 -8.64
CA THR A 143 6.96 -5.42 -9.81
C THR A 143 6.69 -4.66 -11.11
N ALA A 144 5.69 -3.77 -11.12
CA ALA A 144 5.38 -2.94 -12.28
C ALA A 144 6.55 -2.01 -12.66
N ALA A 145 7.23 -1.43 -11.66
CA ALA A 145 8.42 -0.62 -11.89
C ALA A 145 9.56 -1.42 -12.56
N VAL A 146 9.83 -2.64 -12.07
CA VAL A 146 10.81 -3.55 -12.68
C VAL A 146 10.46 -3.84 -14.15
N GLN A 147 9.20 -4.17 -14.44
CA GLN A 147 8.75 -4.45 -15.81
C GLN A 147 8.90 -3.23 -16.72
N SER A 148 8.55 -2.04 -16.23
CA SER A 148 8.71 -0.79 -16.98
C SER A 148 10.18 -0.51 -17.32
N THR A 149 11.09 -0.67 -16.35
CA THR A 149 12.53 -0.45 -16.56
C THR A 149 13.11 -1.49 -17.52
N GLN A 150 12.69 -2.76 -17.42
CA GLN A 150 13.10 -3.80 -18.37
C GLN A 150 12.65 -3.48 -19.81
N ALA A 151 11.41 -2.99 -19.97
CA ALA A 151 10.89 -2.56 -21.27
C ALA A 151 11.70 -1.37 -21.83
N ALA A 152 12.04 -0.40 -20.98
CA ALA A 152 12.88 0.74 -21.36
C ALA A 152 14.28 0.29 -21.83
N ILE A 153 14.92 -0.65 -21.12
CA ILE A 153 16.21 -1.23 -21.52
C ILE A 153 16.08 -1.94 -22.87
N ALA A 154 15.03 -2.74 -23.07
CA ALA A 154 14.79 -3.45 -24.32
C ALA A 154 14.60 -2.48 -25.51
N ALA A 155 13.95 -1.33 -25.28
CA ALA A 155 13.75 -0.30 -26.29
C ALA A 155 15.04 0.40 -26.73
N LEU A 156 16.14 0.31 -25.97
CA LEU A 156 17.44 0.87 -26.36
C LEU A 156 18.13 0.04 -27.45
N GLN A 157 17.85 -1.27 -27.52
CA GLN A 157 18.50 -2.17 -28.47
C GLN A 157 18.29 -1.78 -29.95
N PRO A 158 17.06 -1.53 -30.44
CA PRO A 158 16.86 -1.11 -31.83
C PRO A 158 17.51 0.24 -32.12
N ARG A 159 17.49 1.18 -31.17
CA ARG A 159 18.16 2.49 -31.31
C ARG A 159 19.67 2.34 -31.47
N ARG A 160 20.29 1.47 -30.68
CA ARG A 160 21.72 1.18 -30.78
C ARG A 160 22.06 0.57 -32.14
N GLN A 161 21.23 -0.36 -32.63
CA GLN A 161 21.45 -1.01 -33.91
C GLN A 161 21.33 -0.02 -35.08
N ASP A 162 20.32 0.85 -35.09
CA ASP A 162 20.16 1.91 -36.09
C ASP A 162 21.39 2.84 -36.16
N LEU A 163 21.89 3.29 -35.01
CA LEU A 163 23.08 4.13 -34.96
C LEU A 163 24.35 3.40 -35.45
N GLN A 164 24.52 2.12 -35.11
CA GLN A 164 25.63 1.32 -35.61
C GLN A 164 25.56 1.15 -37.13
N THR A 165 24.39 0.86 -37.68
CA THR A 165 24.17 0.76 -39.14
C THR A 165 24.53 2.07 -39.83
N LYS A 166 24.05 3.22 -39.33
CA LYS A 166 24.39 4.54 -39.89
C LYS A 166 25.89 4.82 -39.86
N LEU A 167 26.58 4.41 -38.80
CA LEU A 167 28.02 4.60 -38.66
C LEU A 167 28.80 3.75 -39.68
N THR A 168 28.41 2.48 -39.85
CA THR A 168 28.98 1.60 -40.89
C THR A 168 28.69 2.12 -42.31
N GLU A 169 27.52 2.71 -42.55
CA GLU A 169 27.20 3.34 -43.84
C GLU A 169 28.11 4.55 -44.14
N ILE A 170 28.40 5.38 -43.14
CA ILE A 170 29.34 6.51 -43.29
C ILE A 170 30.76 6.01 -43.56
N GLU A 171 31.21 4.97 -42.87
CA GLU A 171 32.52 4.33 -43.12
C GLU A 171 32.60 3.78 -44.55
N ARG A 172 31.53 3.13 -45.03
CA ARG A 172 31.41 2.64 -46.41
C ARG A 172 31.49 3.78 -47.42
N MET A 173 30.75 4.87 -47.21
CA MET A 173 30.78 6.05 -48.07
C MET A 173 32.17 6.70 -48.10
N ASN A 174 32.85 6.81 -46.96
CA ASN A 174 34.23 7.33 -46.90
C ASN A 174 35.20 6.46 -47.71
N ALA A 175 35.08 5.13 -47.63
CA ALA A 175 35.91 4.20 -48.40
C ALA A 175 35.63 4.31 -49.91
N GLU A 176 34.36 4.45 -50.31
CA GLU A 176 33.96 4.64 -51.71
C GLU A 176 34.47 5.97 -52.29
N ILE A 177 34.31 7.08 -51.55
CA ILE A 177 34.82 8.41 -51.95
C ILE A 177 36.35 8.40 -52.09
N THR A 178 37.05 7.68 -51.21
CA THR A 178 38.51 7.54 -51.28
C THR A 178 38.95 6.71 -52.49
N ARG A 179 38.14 5.70 -52.88
CA ARG A 179 38.45 4.76 -53.96
C ARG A 179 38.15 5.32 -55.35
N ASP A 180 37.09 6.11 -55.49
CA ASP A 180 36.66 6.67 -56.78
C ASP A 180 36.09 8.10 -56.58
N PRO A 181 36.94 9.15 -56.67
CA PRO A 181 36.53 10.52 -56.38
C PRO A 181 35.70 11.11 -57.55
N LEU A 182 34.40 10.79 -57.63
CA LEU A 182 33.52 11.28 -58.71
C LEU A 182 32.64 12.49 -58.34
N ALA A 183 32.65 13.47 -59.25
CA ALA A 183 31.79 14.66 -59.46
C ALA A 183 31.21 15.39 -58.22
N ARG A 184 31.87 16.49 -57.85
CA ARG A 184 31.59 17.43 -56.74
C ARG A 184 30.11 17.88 -56.58
N GLU A 185 29.36 17.92 -57.67
CA GLU A 185 28.00 18.47 -57.73
C GLU A 185 26.95 17.50 -57.15
N THR A 186 27.05 16.21 -57.48
CA THR A 186 26.18 15.17 -56.95
C THR A 186 26.41 14.97 -55.44
N LEU A 187 27.67 15.08 -55.01
CA LEU A 187 28.05 15.06 -53.59
C LEU A 187 27.49 16.25 -52.80
N GLN A 188 27.39 17.44 -53.40
CA GLN A 188 26.78 18.61 -52.75
C GLN A 188 25.26 18.44 -52.55
N GLN A 189 24.55 17.87 -53.53
CA GLN A 189 23.11 17.60 -53.37
C GLN A 189 22.84 16.54 -52.30
N VAL A 190 23.62 15.46 -52.27
CA VAL A 190 23.49 14.42 -51.25
C VAL A 190 23.84 14.97 -49.85
N ALA A 191 24.88 15.79 -49.73
CA ALA A 191 25.24 16.44 -48.47
C ALA A 191 24.17 17.43 -47.97
N ALA A 192 23.55 18.20 -48.86
CA ALA A 192 22.44 19.09 -48.51
C ALA A 192 21.20 18.32 -48.05
N GLY A 193 20.85 17.22 -48.74
CA GLY A 193 19.74 16.35 -48.37
C GLY A 193 19.96 15.63 -47.03
N LEU A 194 21.19 15.17 -46.77
CA LEU A 194 21.58 14.59 -45.49
C LEU A 194 21.54 15.65 -44.37
N SER A 195 22.12 16.83 -44.58
CA SER A 195 22.11 17.91 -43.58
C SER A 195 20.70 18.34 -43.19
N ALA A 196 19.77 18.41 -44.14
CA ALA A 196 18.37 18.71 -43.86
C ALA A 196 17.70 17.62 -42.99
N ARG A 197 17.92 16.33 -43.31
CA ARG A 197 17.41 15.20 -42.50
C ARG A 197 18.03 15.16 -41.10
N THR A 198 19.32 15.45 -41.00
CA THR A 198 20.09 15.53 -39.76
C THR A 198 19.53 16.62 -38.84
N ALA A 199 19.18 17.80 -39.38
CA ALA A 199 18.51 18.86 -38.64
C ALA A 199 17.10 18.47 -38.18
N THR A 200 16.29 17.84 -39.04
CA THR A 200 14.96 17.34 -38.64
C THR A 200 15.05 16.33 -37.50
N LEU A 201 16.02 15.41 -37.56
CA LEU A 201 16.24 14.42 -36.50
C LEU A 201 16.74 15.04 -35.19
N GLU A 202 17.57 16.10 -35.23
CA GLU A 202 17.95 16.85 -34.02
C GLU A 202 16.75 17.50 -33.37
N ASP A 203 15.88 18.10 -34.18
CA ASP A 203 14.68 18.79 -33.70
C ASP A 203 13.69 17.80 -33.09
N THR A 204 13.51 16.64 -33.72
CA THR A 204 12.68 15.55 -33.17
C THR A 204 13.28 14.96 -31.89
N LEU A 205 14.61 14.80 -31.81
CA LEU A 205 15.30 14.33 -30.61
C LEU A 205 15.15 15.32 -29.44
N LEU A 206 15.28 16.62 -29.73
CA LEU A 206 15.11 17.68 -28.72
C LEU A 206 13.67 17.68 -28.19
N THR A 207 12.69 17.59 -29.09
CA THR A 207 11.26 17.50 -28.75
C THR A 207 10.96 16.28 -27.88
N THR A 208 11.44 15.10 -28.27
CA THR A 208 11.23 13.87 -27.48
C THR A 208 11.94 13.88 -26.13
N ARG A 209 13.04 14.62 -25.97
CA ARG A 209 13.67 14.84 -24.66
C ARG A 209 12.81 15.70 -23.74
N PHE A 210 12.24 16.79 -24.25
CA PHE A 210 11.31 17.61 -23.48
C PHE A 210 10.06 16.82 -23.08
N GLU A 211 9.48 16.05 -24.00
CA GLU A 211 8.33 15.18 -23.70
C GLU A 211 8.67 14.11 -22.64
N LEU A 212 9.90 13.59 -22.64
CA LEU A 212 10.37 12.65 -21.62
C LEU A 212 10.51 13.32 -20.24
N GLU A 213 11.12 14.50 -20.16
CA GLU A 213 11.25 15.26 -18.91
C GLU A 213 9.87 15.63 -18.33
N ASP A 214 8.91 16.00 -19.19
CA ASP A 214 7.53 16.25 -18.78
C ASP A 214 6.85 14.96 -18.27
N ALA A 215 7.04 13.84 -18.96
CA ALA A 215 6.50 12.55 -18.53
C ALA A 215 7.09 12.07 -17.19
N GLU A 216 8.39 12.28 -16.96
CA GLU A 216 9.06 11.98 -15.69
C GLU A 216 8.52 12.86 -14.55
N THR A 217 8.28 14.15 -14.83
CA THR A 217 7.69 15.10 -13.87
C THR A 217 6.25 14.72 -13.53
N LEU A 218 5.45 14.34 -14.53
CA LEU A 218 4.09 13.84 -14.33
C LEU A 218 4.07 12.53 -13.54
N LEU A 219 5.00 11.62 -13.81
CA LEU A 219 5.13 10.36 -13.06
C LEU A 219 5.48 10.61 -11.59
N ALA A 220 6.45 11.49 -11.31
CA ALA A 220 6.82 11.87 -9.95
C ALA A 220 5.63 12.51 -9.20
N SER A 221 4.88 13.37 -9.89
CA SER A 221 3.66 13.98 -9.36
C SER A 221 2.57 12.94 -9.07
N GLY A 222 2.37 11.98 -9.98
CA GLY A 222 1.43 10.87 -9.82
C GLY A 222 1.78 9.94 -8.67
N ILE A 223 3.06 9.64 -8.48
CA ILE A 223 3.56 8.85 -7.34
C ILE A 223 3.28 9.58 -6.02
N THR A 224 3.56 10.89 -5.96
CA THR A 224 3.30 11.72 -4.78
C THR A 224 1.82 11.72 -4.44
N ARG A 225 0.95 12.02 -5.43
CA ARG A 225 -0.51 12.03 -5.28
C ARG A 225 -1.05 10.67 -4.83
N ARG A 226 -0.53 9.57 -5.38
CA ARG A 226 -0.92 8.22 -4.98
C ARG A 226 -0.55 7.93 -3.52
N ASN A 227 0.63 8.36 -3.07
CA ASN A 227 1.04 8.18 -1.68
C ASN A 227 0.15 8.98 -0.72
N GLU A 228 -0.20 10.23 -1.06
CA GLU A 228 -1.16 11.05 -0.30
C GLU A 228 -2.53 10.37 -0.21
N LEU A 229 -3.07 9.90 -1.34
CA LEU A 229 -4.35 9.18 -1.36
C LEU A 229 -4.32 7.89 -0.55
N THR A 230 -3.19 7.19 -0.53
CA THR A 230 -3.03 5.96 0.27
C THR A 230 -3.09 6.27 1.77
N ILE A 231 -2.45 7.35 2.21
CA ILE A 231 -2.52 7.80 3.60
C ILE A 231 -3.96 8.20 3.96
N LEU A 232 -4.60 9.03 3.13
CA LEU A 232 -6.00 9.43 3.34
C LEU A 232 -6.95 8.23 3.40
N LEU A 233 -6.75 7.22 2.56
CA LEU A 233 -7.57 6.02 2.57
C LEU A 233 -7.35 5.19 3.85
N ALA A 234 -6.11 5.13 4.35
CA ALA A 234 -5.78 4.46 5.61
C ALA A 234 -6.39 5.19 6.82
N ASP A 235 -6.36 6.51 6.83
CA ASP A 235 -7.00 7.33 7.86
C ASP A 235 -8.52 7.14 7.84
N LEU A 236 -9.14 7.19 6.66
CA LEU A 236 -10.59 6.96 6.52
C LEU A 236 -11.00 5.55 6.99
N ALA A 237 -10.17 4.53 6.70
CA ALA A 237 -10.41 3.16 7.15
C ALA A 237 -10.32 3.01 8.68
N ARG A 238 -9.61 3.93 9.37
CA ARG A 238 -9.58 4.00 10.83
C ARG A 238 -10.76 4.79 11.39
N GLU A 239 -11.12 5.91 10.77
CA GLU A 239 -12.14 6.82 11.27
C GLU A 239 -13.57 6.30 11.14
N ILE A 240 -13.89 5.54 10.07
CA ILE A 240 -15.24 5.02 9.86
C ILE A 240 -15.68 4.08 11.01
N PRO A 241 -14.89 3.06 11.41
CA PRO A 241 -15.27 2.21 12.55
C PRO A 241 -15.36 2.97 13.88
N GLU A 242 -14.51 3.97 14.10
CA GLU A 242 -14.57 4.83 15.30
C GLU A 242 -15.86 5.64 15.34
N ALA A 243 -16.29 6.19 14.20
CA ALA A 243 -17.54 6.93 14.07
C ALA A 243 -18.77 6.02 14.25
N GLU A 244 -18.76 4.81 13.66
CA GLU A 244 -19.83 3.81 13.83
C GLU A 244 -19.96 3.39 15.30
N ALA A 245 -18.83 3.21 16.01
CA ALA A 245 -18.84 2.90 17.43
C ALA A 245 -19.40 4.06 18.29
N GLN A 246 -19.09 5.31 17.94
CA GLN A 246 -19.66 6.49 18.61
C GLN A 246 -21.16 6.62 18.37
N GLU A 247 -21.63 6.37 17.15
CA GLU A 247 -23.06 6.37 16.82
C GLU A 247 -23.80 5.31 17.64
N ALA A 248 -23.29 4.08 17.69
CA ALA A 248 -23.90 3.00 18.48
C ALA A 248 -23.96 3.35 19.98
N ALA A 249 -22.90 3.97 20.53
CA ALA A 249 -22.88 4.43 21.91
C ALA A 249 -23.90 5.56 22.17
N ALA A 250 -24.05 6.50 21.25
CA ALA A 250 -25.04 7.58 21.34
C ALA A 250 -26.48 7.04 21.28
N GLN A 251 -26.76 6.06 20.42
CA GLN A 251 -28.06 5.38 20.35
C GLN A 251 -28.39 4.64 21.65
N GLN A 252 -27.43 3.96 22.26
CA GLN A 252 -27.63 3.33 23.58
C GLN A 252 -27.90 4.36 24.67
N ALA A 253 -27.18 5.49 24.68
CA ALA A 253 -27.41 6.56 25.65
C ALA A 253 -28.82 7.19 25.48
N LEU A 254 -29.28 7.37 24.24
CA LEU A 254 -30.63 7.86 23.96
C LEU A 254 -31.70 6.88 24.45
N ALA A 255 -31.55 5.58 24.14
CA ALA A 255 -32.49 4.55 24.58
C ALA A 255 -32.53 4.43 26.11
N ALA A 256 -31.39 4.60 26.80
CA ALA A 256 -31.33 4.64 28.25
C ALA A 256 -32.07 5.86 28.83
N ALA A 257 -31.86 7.05 28.26
CA ALA A 257 -32.56 8.26 28.67
C ALA A 257 -34.08 8.19 28.42
N GLU A 258 -34.51 7.62 27.29
CA GLU A 258 -35.93 7.39 26.98
C GLU A 258 -36.58 6.41 27.97
N ALA A 259 -35.86 5.35 28.36
CA ALA A 259 -36.31 4.44 29.41
C ALA A 259 -36.45 5.15 30.76
N GLU A 260 -35.49 5.99 31.13
CA GLU A 260 -35.49 6.76 32.38
C GLU A 260 -36.68 7.74 32.44
N VAL A 261 -36.95 8.47 31.35
CA VAL A 261 -38.11 9.36 31.21
C VAL A 261 -39.43 8.59 31.27
N SER A 262 -39.51 7.43 30.60
CA SER A 262 -40.71 6.58 30.63
C SER A 262 -40.99 6.05 32.04
N THR A 263 -39.94 5.72 32.79
CA THR A 263 -40.05 5.28 34.19
C THR A 263 -40.55 6.42 35.07
N HIS A 264 -40.00 7.63 34.93
CA HIS A 264 -40.47 8.82 35.65
C HIS A 264 -41.92 9.22 35.31
N LEU A 265 -42.37 8.98 34.08
CA LEU A 265 -43.77 9.22 33.68
C LEU A 265 -44.75 8.14 34.18
N GLN A 266 -44.28 6.90 34.39
CA GLN A 266 -45.08 5.83 34.98
C GLN A 266 -45.19 5.92 36.50
N ASP A 267 -44.12 6.39 37.16
CA ASP A 267 -44.12 6.53 38.62
C ASP A 267 -44.88 7.78 39.11
N GLY A 268 -45.08 8.78 38.25
CA GLY A 268 -45.75 10.04 38.58
C GLY A 268 -44.98 10.88 39.62
N PRO A 269 -45.31 12.17 39.80
CA PRO A 269 -44.79 12.95 40.93
C PRO A 269 -45.29 12.41 42.28
#